data_AF-D2PY29-F1
#
_entry.id   AF-D2PY29-F1
#
_cell.length_a   1.000
_cell.length_b   1.000
_cell.length_c   1.000
_cell.angle_alpha   90.00
_cell.angle_beta   90.00
_cell.angle_gamma   90.00
#
_symmetry.space_group_name_H-M   'P 1'
#
loop_
_entity.id
_entity.type
_entity.pdbx_description
1 polymer ?
#
loop_
_entity_poly.entity_id
_entity_poly.type
_entity_poly.pdbx_seq_one_letter_code
_entity_poly.pdbx_strand_id
1 'polypeptide(L)'
;MVWIGGAPGAGKSTVARRLARERDLPLHPVDLWTYDHLERIPAFRSLAEEVAEGPEEAAAVFIEISRARLEVLVEDVRERGLGEVPALVEGPQLLPSMLRAEVRAAIWLVPDTEQTRKAREQRLAGVDDPAARAQLDALLARDAVLAQRIREEAAAAGLPLIELGPAPDWEAVFATVEATLGDLPRLQPGEQLSRQRRIENRAACRQLRLWQADRGFAELPPFPFACECGRSGCALTVEGSPDQYDAHRNSPVLADAHAGHR
;
A
#
# COMPACT_ATOMS: atom_id res chain seq x y z
N MET A 1 14.89 1.94 -4.22
CA MET A 1 13.45 2.13 -3.94
C MET A 1 13.17 3.58 -3.62
N VAL A 2 11.90 3.98 -3.66
CA VAL A 2 11.41 5.21 -2.99
C VAL A 2 10.18 4.86 -2.14
N TRP A 3 10.03 5.49 -0.99
CA TRP A 3 9.04 5.09 0.01
C TRP A 3 7.99 6.15 0.28
N ILE A 4 6.73 5.72 0.42
CA ILE A 4 5.66 6.48 1.07
C ILE A 4 5.19 5.67 2.27
N GLY A 5 5.75 5.99 3.44
CA GLY A 5 5.36 5.42 4.72
C GLY A 5 4.27 6.24 5.40
N GLY A 6 3.91 5.84 6.62
CA GLY A 6 3.01 6.63 7.46
C GLY A 6 1.87 5.85 8.08
N ALA A 7 1.17 6.46 9.04
CA ALA A 7 0.14 5.79 9.82
C ALA A 7 -1.06 5.32 8.96
N PRO A 8 -1.80 4.28 9.40
CA PRO A 8 -3.03 3.87 8.73
C PRO A 8 -4.03 5.04 8.58
N GLY A 9 -4.76 5.09 7.48
CA GLY A 9 -5.76 6.14 7.22
C GLY A 9 -5.23 7.44 6.60
N ALA A 10 -3.91 7.59 6.44
CA ALA A 10 -3.28 8.80 5.89
C ALA A 10 -3.44 9.03 4.37
N GLY A 11 -4.25 8.22 3.66
CA GLY A 11 -4.40 8.32 2.20
C GLY A 11 -3.18 7.91 1.36
N LYS A 12 -2.17 7.23 1.94
CA LYS A 12 -0.94 6.78 1.26
C LYS A 12 -1.22 6.07 -0.07
N SER A 13 -2.10 5.07 -0.09
CA SER A 13 -2.39 4.32 -1.31
C SER A 13 -3.04 5.19 -2.39
N THR A 14 -3.85 6.19 -2.01
CA THR A 14 -4.37 7.19 -2.95
C THR A 14 -3.22 8.00 -3.54
N VAL A 15 -2.33 8.47 -2.67
CA VAL A 15 -1.18 9.28 -3.09
C VAL A 15 -0.25 8.51 -4.02
N ALA A 16 0.16 7.33 -3.58
CA ALA A 16 1.08 6.46 -4.28
C ALA A 16 0.52 5.96 -5.61
N ARG A 17 -0.78 5.64 -5.68
CA ARG A 17 -1.41 5.25 -6.95
C ARG A 17 -1.37 6.37 -7.97
N ARG A 18 -1.79 7.60 -7.62
CA ARG A 18 -1.73 8.73 -8.57
C ARG A 18 -0.30 8.97 -9.03
N LEU A 19 0.65 9.05 -8.08
CA LEU A 19 2.06 9.29 -8.41
C LEU A 19 2.65 8.19 -9.31
N ALA A 20 2.37 6.91 -9.01
CA ALA A 20 2.83 5.80 -9.84
C ALA A 20 2.26 5.81 -11.26
N ARG A 21 1.12 6.46 -11.47
CA ARG A 21 0.47 6.56 -12.77
C ARG A 21 1.03 7.75 -13.54
N GLU A 22 1.01 8.93 -12.94
CA GLU A 22 1.51 10.18 -13.54
C GLU A 22 3.01 10.13 -13.85
N ARG A 23 3.79 9.44 -13.01
CA ARG A 23 5.24 9.30 -13.16
C ARG A 23 5.69 7.95 -13.69
N ASP A 24 4.75 7.10 -14.14
CA ASP A 24 5.07 5.79 -14.73
C ASP A 24 6.00 4.94 -13.86
N LEU A 25 5.81 5.02 -12.54
CA LEU A 25 6.61 4.29 -11.57
C LEU A 25 6.01 2.90 -11.30
N PRO A 26 6.87 1.88 -11.11
CA PRO A 26 6.46 0.58 -10.61
C PRO A 26 5.94 0.70 -9.17
N LEU A 27 4.65 0.43 -8.93
CA LEU A 27 4.07 0.48 -7.58
C LEU A 27 4.29 -0.86 -6.85
N HIS A 28 4.52 -0.81 -5.54
CA HIS A 28 4.58 -1.96 -4.65
C HIS A 28 3.85 -1.65 -3.32
N PRO A 29 2.52 -1.81 -3.27
CA PRO A 29 1.75 -1.64 -2.04
C PRO A 29 2.03 -2.82 -1.11
N VAL A 30 2.54 -2.57 0.09
CA VAL A 30 2.85 -3.63 1.06
C VAL A 30 1.60 -4.46 1.36
N ASP A 31 0.43 -3.81 1.44
CA ASP A 31 -0.84 -4.46 1.74
C ASP A 31 -1.23 -5.53 0.69
N LEU A 32 -0.81 -5.38 -0.57
CA LEU A 32 -1.03 -6.37 -1.64
C LEU A 32 -0.13 -7.61 -1.54
N TRP A 33 0.75 -7.65 -0.56
CA TRP A 33 1.63 -8.79 -0.29
C TRP A 33 1.46 -9.31 1.14
N THR A 34 0.44 -8.84 1.85
CA THR A 34 0.22 -9.17 3.27
C THR A 34 0.25 -10.67 3.50
N TYR A 35 -0.62 -11.41 2.81
CA TYR A 35 -0.73 -12.86 2.99
C TYR A 35 0.42 -13.62 2.34
N ASP A 36 1.01 -13.09 1.25
CA ASP A 36 2.22 -13.69 0.68
C ASP A 36 3.35 -13.73 1.69
N HIS A 37 3.66 -12.59 2.33
CA HIS A 37 4.79 -12.59 3.24
C HIS A 37 4.48 -13.31 4.55
N LEU A 38 3.20 -13.47 4.96
CA LEU A 38 2.87 -14.27 6.14
C LEU A 38 3.38 -15.71 6.04
N GLU A 39 3.49 -16.27 4.82
CA GLU A 39 4.07 -17.60 4.59
C GLU A 39 5.61 -17.61 4.65
N ARG A 40 6.24 -16.43 4.60
CA ARG A 40 7.70 -16.24 4.43
C ARG A 40 8.38 -15.59 5.64
N ILE A 41 7.60 -15.03 6.57
CA ILE A 41 8.10 -14.43 7.82
C ILE A 41 7.78 -15.34 9.01
N PRO A 42 8.45 -15.18 10.17
CA PRO A 42 8.10 -15.90 11.38
C PRO A 42 6.61 -15.76 11.72
N ALA A 43 6.04 -16.80 12.32
CA ALA A 43 4.68 -16.71 12.84
C ALA A 43 4.65 -15.73 14.02
N PHE A 44 3.73 -14.77 13.95
CA PHE A 44 3.40 -13.87 15.04
C PHE A 44 2.03 -14.23 15.59
N ARG A 45 1.74 -13.73 16.79
CA ARG A 45 0.41 -13.82 17.39
C ARG A 45 -0.63 -13.07 16.55
N SER A 46 -1.91 -13.34 16.81
CA SER A 46 -2.99 -12.70 16.10
C SER A 46 -3.18 -11.25 16.54
N LEU A 47 -3.68 -10.40 15.62
CA LEU A 47 -4.03 -9.02 15.93
C LEU A 47 -5.00 -8.89 17.11
N ALA A 48 -5.89 -9.87 17.30
CA ALA A 48 -6.83 -9.89 18.41
C ALA A 48 -6.13 -10.10 19.77
N GLU A 49 -5.12 -10.96 19.82
CA GLU A 49 -4.28 -11.16 21.00
C GLU A 49 -3.42 -9.93 21.29
N GLU A 50 -2.84 -9.33 20.25
CA GLU A 50 -2.03 -8.11 20.35
C GLU A 50 -2.81 -6.95 20.98
N VAL A 51 -3.99 -6.63 20.43
CA VAL A 51 -4.78 -5.49 20.92
C VAL A 51 -5.38 -5.71 22.30
N ALA A 52 -5.54 -6.98 22.72
CA ALA A 52 -6.00 -7.31 24.07
C ALA A 52 -4.96 -6.99 25.16
N GLU A 53 -3.68 -6.93 24.80
CA GLU A 53 -2.58 -6.58 25.72
C GLU A 53 -2.33 -5.08 25.85
N GLY A 54 -2.98 -4.26 25.01
CA GLY A 54 -2.92 -2.81 25.05
C GLY A 54 -2.30 -2.18 23.79
N PRO A 55 -2.50 -0.87 23.59
CA PRO A 55 -2.11 -0.19 22.35
C PRO A 55 -0.60 -0.10 22.15
N GLU A 56 0.20 0.04 23.22
CA GLU A 56 1.67 0.09 23.15
C GLU A 56 2.24 -1.24 22.70
N GLU A 57 1.76 -2.33 23.30
CA GLU A 57 2.21 -3.69 23.01
C GLU A 57 1.79 -4.11 21.60
N ALA A 58 0.55 -3.82 21.20
CA ALA A 58 0.09 -4.02 19.82
C ALA A 58 0.91 -3.21 18.80
N ALA A 59 1.36 -2.01 19.16
CA ALA A 59 2.23 -1.21 18.31
C ALA A 59 3.65 -1.80 18.23
N ALA A 60 4.19 -2.33 19.34
CA ALA A 60 5.48 -3.01 19.37
C ALA A 60 5.50 -4.23 18.45
N VAL A 61 4.49 -5.10 18.55
CA VAL A 61 4.37 -6.28 17.68
C VAL A 61 4.20 -5.88 16.22
N PHE A 62 3.40 -4.86 15.92
CA PHE A 62 3.28 -4.33 14.56
C PHE A 62 4.65 -3.91 13.99
N ILE A 63 5.51 -3.29 14.81
CA ILE A 63 6.87 -2.90 14.42
C ILE A 63 7.74 -4.12 14.18
N GLU A 64 7.65 -5.16 15.02
CA GLU A 64 8.40 -6.42 14.82
C GLU A 64 8.01 -7.13 13.52
N ILE A 65 6.70 -7.26 13.27
CA ILE A 65 6.17 -7.80 12.01
C ILE A 65 6.67 -6.96 10.83
N SER A 66 6.66 -5.63 10.96
CA SER A 66 7.14 -4.71 9.92
C SER A 66 8.62 -4.92 9.60
N ARG A 67 9.47 -5.14 10.61
CA ARG A 67 10.90 -5.45 10.42
C ARG A 67 11.10 -6.77 9.69
N ALA A 68 10.40 -7.82 10.13
CA ALA A 68 10.49 -9.14 9.49
C ALA A 68 10.03 -9.08 8.02
N ARG A 69 8.93 -8.37 7.76
CA ARG A 69 8.37 -8.19 6.42
C ARG A 69 9.26 -7.37 5.50
N LEU A 70 9.98 -6.39 6.04
CA LEU A 70 10.84 -5.53 5.23
C LEU A 70 11.91 -6.33 4.48
N GLU A 71 12.48 -7.38 5.08
CA GLU A 71 13.45 -8.25 4.39
C GLU A 71 12.84 -8.89 3.14
N VAL A 72 11.68 -9.51 3.30
CA VAL A 72 10.95 -10.19 2.22
C VAL A 72 10.48 -9.21 1.14
N LEU A 73 10.01 -8.02 1.55
CA LEU A 73 9.63 -6.96 0.63
C LEU A 73 10.81 -6.49 -0.24
N VAL A 74 11.99 -6.34 0.36
CA VAL A 74 13.18 -5.90 -0.37
C VAL A 74 13.58 -6.97 -1.41
N GLU A 75 13.46 -8.26 -1.08
CA GLU A 75 13.66 -9.36 -2.02
C GLU A 75 12.69 -9.27 -3.20
N ASP A 76 11.39 -9.15 -2.95
CA ASP A 76 10.36 -9.05 -4.00
C ASP A 76 10.61 -7.88 -4.94
N VAL A 77 11.04 -6.73 -4.39
CA VAL A 77 11.37 -5.56 -5.22
C VAL A 77 12.63 -5.81 -6.05
N ARG A 78 13.65 -6.48 -5.51
CA ARG A 78 14.89 -6.82 -6.24
C ARG A 78 14.61 -7.81 -7.37
N GLU A 79 13.80 -8.83 -7.13
CA GLU A 79 13.45 -9.86 -8.13
C GLU A 79 12.76 -9.30 -9.39
N ARG A 80 12.12 -8.13 -9.28
CA ARG A 80 11.46 -7.48 -10.41
C ARG A 80 12.44 -6.96 -11.47
N GLY A 81 13.73 -6.82 -11.14
CA GLY A 81 14.76 -6.43 -12.10
C GLY A 81 14.51 -5.07 -12.77
N LEU A 82 14.13 -4.06 -11.97
CA LEU A 82 13.69 -2.75 -12.48
C LEU A 82 14.82 -1.85 -13.00
N GLY A 83 16.08 -2.30 -12.93
CA GLY A 83 17.25 -1.53 -13.34
C GLY A 83 17.36 -0.21 -12.57
N GLU A 84 17.47 0.91 -13.28
CA GLU A 84 17.62 2.23 -12.68
C GLU A 84 16.30 2.82 -12.15
N VAL A 85 15.16 2.32 -12.62
CA VAL A 85 13.82 2.80 -12.23
C VAL A 85 13.47 2.30 -10.82
N PRO A 86 13.25 3.20 -9.83
CA PRO A 86 12.93 2.76 -8.48
C PRO A 86 11.47 2.28 -8.39
N ALA A 87 11.23 1.21 -7.64
CA ALA A 87 9.89 0.90 -7.18
C ALA A 87 9.42 1.95 -6.16
N LEU A 88 8.19 2.44 -6.34
CA LEU A 88 7.44 3.19 -5.34
C LEU A 88 6.80 2.20 -4.38
N VAL A 89 7.34 2.10 -3.17
CA VAL A 89 6.86 1.21 -2.11
C VAL A 89 6.00 2.02 -1.15
N GLU A 90 4.79 1.55 -0.86
CA GLU A 90 3.89 2.25 0.06
C GLU A 90 3.26 1.28 1.05
N GLY A 91 3.12 1.72 2.30
CA GLY A 91 2.39 0.94 3.31
C GLY A 91 2.65 1.41 4.73
N PRO A 92 1.80 1.01 5.70
CA PRO A 92 1.92 1.43 7.09
C PRO A 92 3.12 0.82 7.82
N GLN A 93 3.74 -0.22 7.24
CA GLN A 93 4.88 -0.96 7.80
C GLN A 93 6.24 -0.34 7.45
N LEU A 94 6.24 0.77 6.69
CA LEU A 94 7.46 1.51 6.35
C LEU A 94 7.71 2.60 7.40
N LEU A 95 8.49 2.29 8.44
CA LEU A 95 8.82 3.23 9.51
C LEU A 95 10.11 4.01 9.23
N PRO A 96 10.26 5.26 9.75
CA PRO A 96 11.47 6.04 9.56
C PRO A 96 12.74 5.36 10.07
N SER A 97 12.68 4.67 11.22
CA SER A 97 13.81 3.92 11.77
C SER A 97 14.26 2.72 10.92
N MET A 98 13.49 2.33 9.91
CA MET A 98 13.79 1.19 9.03
C MET A 98 14.38 1.60 7.69
N LEU A 99 14.61 2.90 7.48
CA LEU A 99 15.18 3.40 6.24
C LEU A 99 16.55 2.77 5.96
N ARG A 100 16.73 2.24 4.75
CA ARG A 100 17.97 1.60 4.30
C ARG A 100 18.68 2.45 3.25
N ALA A 101 19.98 2.22 3.07
CA ALA A 101 20.80 2.93 2.10
C ALA A 101 20.29 2.79 0.64
N GLU A 102 19.60 1.70 0.30
CA GLU A 102 19.02 1.47 -1.04
C GLU A 102 17.70 2.23 -1.29
N VAL A 103 17.19 2.95 -0.29
CA VAL A 103 16.03 3.83 -0.40
C VAL A 103 16.53 5.23 -0.77
N ARG A 104 16.23 5.66 -2.00
CA ARG A 104 16.75 6.92 -2.56
C ARG A 104 16.07 8.15 -1.97
N ALA A 105 14.79 8.04 -1.68
CA ALA A 105 13.96 9.07 -1.09
C ALA A 105 12.79 8.42 -0.35
N ALA A 106 12.32 9.06 0.71
CA ALA A 106 11.21 8.57 1.51
C ALA A 106 10.45 9.75 2.09
N ILE A 107 9.15 9.59 2.30
CA ILE A 107 8.29 10.54 3.01
C ILE A 107 7.24 9.79 3.81
N TRP A 108 6.82 10.37 4.95
CA TRP A 108 5.80 9.79 5.81
C TRP A 108 4.56 10.69 5.88
N LEU A 109 3.38 10.08 5.70
CA LEU A 109 2.09 10.76 5.90
C LEU A 109 1.50 10.37 7.26
N VAL A 110 1.32 11.33 8.15
CA VAL A 110 0.76 11.08 9.48
C VAL A 110 -0.57 11.83 9.64
N PRO A 111 -1.69 11.12 9.76
CA PRO A 111 -2.98 11.75 9.98
C PRO A 111 -3.12 12.18 11.44
N ASP A 112 -3.98 13.17 11.66
CA ASP A 112 -4.53 13.40 12.99
C ASP A 112 -5.51 12.28 13.40
N THR A 113 -5.92 12.30 14.66
CA THR A 113 -6.77 11.26 15.24
C THR A 113 -8.17 11.23 14.60
N GLU A 114 -8.71 12.38 14.21
CA GLU A 114 -10.05 12.50 13.60
C GLU A 114 -10.08 11.90 12.19
N GLN A 115 -9.07 12.21 11.38
CA GLN A 115 -8.88 11.67 10.05
C GLN A 115 -8.63 10.15 10.09
N THR A 116 -7.89 9.67 11.09
CA THR A 116 -7.68 8.21 11.30
C THR A 116 -9.01 7.50 11.59
N ARG A 117 -9.83 8.06 12.49
CA ARG A 117 -11.16 7.54 12.82
C ARG A 117 -12.06 7.51 11.59
N LYS A 118 -12.20 8.64 10.90
CA LYS A 118 -13.01 8.76 9.68
C LYS A 118 -12.60 7.75 8.61
N ALA A 119 -11.30 7.59 8.36
CA ALA A 119 -10.80 6.64 7.38
C ALA A 119 -11.11 5.18 7.75
N ARG A 120 -11.06 4.82 9.05
CA ARG A 120 -11.44 3.47 9.51
C ARG A 120 -12.94 3.23 9.43
N GLU A 121 -13.75 4.20 9.88
CA GLU A 121 -15.21 4.12 9.80
C GLU A 121 -15.71 3.98 8.37
N GLN A 122 -15.14 4.74 7.43
CA GLN A 122 -15.46 4.62 5.99
C GLN A 122 -15.15 3.23 5.42
N ARG A 123 -14.05 2.60 5.85
CA ARG A 123 -13.71 1.23 5.42
C ARG A 123 -14.69 0.19 5.99
N LEU A 124 -15.18 0.40 7.22
CA LEU A 124 -16.14 -0.50 7.87
C LEU A 124 -17.58 -0.27 7.40
N ALA A 125 -17.92 0.91 6.88
CA ALA A 125 -19.26 1.23 6.41
C ALA A 125 -19.71 0.35 5.22
N GLY A 126 -18.76 -0.17 4.43
CA GLY A 126 -19.03 -1.03 3.28
C GLY A 126 -18.94 -2.54 3.55
N VAL A 127 -18.63 -2.95 4.79
CA VAL A 127 -18.36 -4.36 5.14
C VAL A 127 -19.15 -4.75 6.39
N ASP A 128 -19.91 -5.84 6.33
CA ASP A 128 -20.54 -6.40 7.52
C ASP A 128 -19.57 -7.29 8.30
N ASP A 129 -18.71 -6.64 9.08
CA ASP A 129 -17.72 -7.30 9.95
C ASP A 129 -17.89 -6.83 11.40
N PRO A 130 -18.76 -7.50 12.19
CA PRO A 130 -18.99 -7.16 13.59
C PRO A 130 -17.74 -7.26 14.47
N ALA A 131 -16.82 -8.18 14.16
CA ALA A 131 -15.58 -8.35 14.90
C ALA A 131 -14.65 -7.14 14.68
N ALA A 132 -14.51 -6.69 13.42
CA ALA A 132 -13.73 -5.51 13.11
C ALA A 132 -14.31 -4.23 13.74
N ARG A 133 -15.65 -4.12 13.83
CA ARG A 133 -16.32 -3.01 14.54
C ARG A 133 -16.04 -3.04 16.04
N ALA A 134 -16.08 -4.21 16.68
CA ALA A 134 -15.80 -4.36 18.11
C ALA A 134 -14.35 -4.00 18.48
N GLN A 135 -13.40 -4.16 17.55
CA GLN A 135 -11.98 -3.85 17.76
C GLN A 135 -11.60 -2.42 17.34
N LEU A 136 -12.53 -1.61 16.84
CA LEU A 136 -12.22 -0.31 16.23
C LEU A 136 -11.46 0.62 17.17
N ASP A 137 -11.93 0.81 18.41
CA ASP A 137 -11.29 1.73 19.35
C ASP A 137 -9.89 1.24 19.78
N ALA A 138 -9.71 -0.07 19.93
CA ALA A 138 -8.40 -0.65 20.24
C ALA A 138 -7.40 -0.43 19.09
N LEU A 139 -7.86 -0.60 17.84
CA LEU A 139 -7.04 -0.33 16.65
C LEU A 139 -6.71 1.15 16.51
N LEU A 140 -7.65 2.04 16.83
CA LEU A 140 -7.41 3.49 16.83
C LEU A 140 -6.38 3.89 17.89
N ALA A 141 -6.45 3.31 19.09
CA ALA A 141 -5.47 3.55 20.15
C ALA A 141 -4.06 3.09 19.72
N ARG A 142 -3.94 1.88 19.16
CA ARG A 142 -2.66 1.38 18.60
C ARG A 142 -2.14 2.29 17.49
N ASP A 143 -3.00 2.71 16.55
CA ASP A 143 -2.59 3.56 15.43
C ASP A 143 -2.12 4.95 15.92
N ALA A 144 -2.68 5.46 17.02
CA ALA A 144 -2.21 6.70 17.65
C ALA A 144 -0.79 6.56 18.20
N VAL A 145 -0.47 5.42 18.83
CA VAL A 145 0.90 5.11 19.28
C VAL A 145 1.86 5.04 18.08
N LEU A 146 1.47 4.36 17.00
CA LEU A 146 2.27 4.27 15.78
C LEU A 146 2.48 5.64 15.13
N ALA A 147 1.44 6.48 15.05
CA ALA A 147 1.53 7.83 14.52
C ALA A 147 2.50 8.70 15.33
N GLN A 148 2.42 8.64 16.66
CA GLN A 148 3.34 9.34 17.55
C GLN A 148 4.78 8.87 17.35
N ARG A 149 4.98 7.55 17.26
CA ARG A 149 6.30 6.96 17.02
C ARG A 149 6.90 7.41 15.69
N ILE A 150 6.10 7.46 14.62
CA ILE A 150 6.56 7.93 13.31
C ILE A 150 6.99 9.40 13.38
N ARG A 151 6.25 10.26 14.10
CA ARG A 151 6.64 11.67 14.30
C ARG A 151 7.98 11.78 15.01
N GLU A 152 8.15 11.06 16.11
CA GLU A 152 9.38 11.07 16.91
C GLU A 152 10.59 10.58 16.11
N GLU A 153 10.46 9.46 15.39
CA GLU A 153 11.54 8.90 14.58
C GLU A 153 11.89 9.81 13.40
N ALA A 154 10.89 10.38 12.72
CA ALA A 154 11.13 11.29 11.61
C ALA A 154 11.82 12.59 12.10
N ALA A 155 11.35 13.17 13.20
CA ALA A 155 11.94 14.37 13.78
C ALA A 155 13.40 14.13 14.23
N ALA A 156 13.66 13.02 14.93
CA ALA A 156 14.99 12.67 15.41
C ALA A 156 16.01 12.47 14.27
N ALA A 157 15.56 11.96 13.12
CA ALA A 157 16.39 11.71 11.95
C ALA A 157 16.38 12.85 10.92
N GLY A 158 15.62 13.93 11.15
CA GLY A 158 15.45 15.02 10.18
C GLY A 158 14.80 14.59 8.86
N LEU A 159 13.92 13.58 8.92
CA LEU A 159 13.26 12.99 7.76
C LEU A 159 11.95 13.72 7.41
N PRO A 160 11.60 13.82 6.12
CA PRO A 160 10.43 14.58 5.68
C PRO A 160 9.12 13.87 6.05
N LEU A 161 8.20 14.62 6.64
CA LEU A 161 6.90 14.14 7.10
C LEU A 161 5.83 15.18 6.80
N ILE A 162 4.63 14.72 6.42
CA ILE A 162 3.45 15.57 6.24
C ILE A 162 2.41 15.20 7.30
N GLU A 163 2.01 16.18 8.10
CA GLU A 163 0.87 16.05 8.99
C GLU A 163 -0.42 16.36 8.22
N LEU A 164 -1.41 15.48 8.33
CA LEU A 164 -2.71 15.64 7.67
C LEU A 164 -3.76 15.99 8.71
N GLY A 165 -4.36 17.17 8.54
CA GLY A 165 -5.55 17.58 9.27
C GLY A 165 -6.82 16.82 8.84
N PRO A 166 -8.01 17.20 9.35
CA PRO A 166 -9.27 16.48 9.11
C PRO A 166 -9.84 16.67 7.69
N ALA A 167 -9.35 17.68 6.98
CA ALA A 167 -9.69 18.01 5.59
C ALA A 167 -8.40 18.41 4.85
N PRO A 168 -7.52 17.44 4.52
CA PRO A 168 -6.26 17.76 3.88
C PRO A 168 -6.47 18.31 2.47
N ASP A 169 -5.69 19.32 2.10
CA ASP A 169 -5.56 19.74 0.70
C ASP A 169 -4.73 18.68 -0.04
N TRP A 170 -5.42 17.79 -0.74
CA TRP A 170 -4.77 16.68 -1.42
C TRP A 170 -3.82 17.16 -2.51
N GLU A 171 -4.12 18.22 -3.26
CA GLU A 171 -3.20 18.73 -4.29
C GLU A 171 -1.90 19.24 -3.68
N ALA A 172 -1.98 19.95 -2.55
CA ALA A 172 -0.79 20.37 -1.81
C ALA A 172 0.01 19.19 -1.25
N VAL A 173 -0.67 18.16 -0.73
CA VAL A 173 -0.03 16.91 -0.28
C VAL A 173 0.68 16.22 -1.44
N PHE A 174 0.02 16.10 -2.60
CA PHE A 174 0.60 15.52 -3.82
C PHE A 174 1.86 16.27 -4.26
N ALA A 175 1.77 17.60 -4.37
CA ALA A 175 2.91 18.43 -4.78
C ALA A 175 4.09 18.31 -3.80
N THR A 176 3.82 18.24 -2.50
CA THR A 176 4.86 18.08 -1.46
C THR A 176 5.53 16.72 -1.55
N VAL A 177 4.76 15.65 -1.73
CA VAL A 177 5.29 14.29 -1.90
C VAL A 177 6.14 14.22 -3.16
N GLU A 178 5.66 14.75 -4.28
CA GLU A 178 6.39 14.78 -5.54
C GLU A 178 7.71 15.56 -5.41
N ALA A 179 7.68 16.76 -4.82
CA ALA A 179 8.86 17.57 -4.60
C ALA A 179 9.89 16.87 -3.69
N THR A 180 9.42 16.16 -2.67
CA THR A 180 10.28 15.43 -1.72
C THR A 180 10.95 14.22 -2.35
N LEU A 181 10.22 13.48 -3.19
CA LEU A 181 10.77 12.31 -3.88
C LEU A 181 11.69 12.70 -5.05
N GLY A 182 11.53 13.93 -5.57
CA GLY A 182 12.38 14.50 -6.60
C GLY A 182 12.12 13.90 -7.98
N ASP A 183 13.04 14.18 -8.91
CA ASP A 183 12.96 13.61 -10.26
C ASP A 183 13.45 12.15 -10.24
N LEU A 184 12.61 11.25 -10.74
CA LEU A 184 12.85 9.81 -10.73
C LEU A 184 12.81 9.27 -12.15
N PRO A 185 13.73 8.37 -12.53
CA PRO A 185 13.63 7.67 -13.81
C PRO A 185 12.34 6.86 -13.83
N ARG A 186 11.68 6.84 -14.99
CA ARG A 186 10.37 6.21 -15.19
C ARG A 186 10.42 5.04 -16.18
N LEU A 187 9.45 4.13 -16.09
CA LEU A 187 9.29 3.07 -17.08
C LEU A 187 8.93 3.65 -18.44
N GLN A 188 9.38 2.98 -19.51
CA GLN A 188 9.00 3.38 -20.86
C GLN A 188 7.53 2.99 -21.14
N PRO A 189 6.74 3.88 -21.77
CA PRO A 189 5.42 3.52 -22.26
C PRO A 189 5.46 2.34 -23.23
N GLY A 190 4.37 1.58 -23.28
CA GLY A 190 4.25 0.34 -24.03
C GLY A 190 4.48 -0.89 -23.16
N GLU A 191 5.36 -1.79 -23.61
CA GLU A 191 5.52 -3.12 -23.01
C GLU A 191 5.98 -3.09 -21.55
N GLN A 192 6.92 -2.22 -21.19
CA GLN A 192 7.43 -2.15 -19.81
C GLN A 192 6.31 -1.76 -18.83
N LEU A 193 5.54 -0.71 -19.14
CA LEU A 193 4.40 -0.31 -18.33
C LEU A 193 3.29 -1.36 -18.31
N SER A 194 2.97 -1.97 -19.46
CA SER A 194 1.96 -3.04 -19.52
C SER A 194 2.35 -4.23 -18.64
N ARG A 195 3.60 -4.71 -18.76
CA ARG A 195 4.16 -5.76 -17.90
C ARG A 195 4.08 -5.38 -16.42
N GLN A 196 4.39 -4.13 -16.10
CA GLN A 196 4.34 -3.65 -14.73
C GLN A 196 2.91 -3.65 -14.17
N ARG A 197 1.91 -3.20 -14.93
CA ARG A 197 0.50 -3.25 -14.48
C ARG A 197 0.01 -4.68 -14.30
N ARG A 198 0.48 -5.62 -15.14
CA ARG A 198 0.21 -7.04 -14.97
C ARG A 198 0.80 -7.61 -13.68
N ILE A 199 2.02 -7.22 -13.30
CA ILE A 199 2.62 -7.62 -12.02
C ILE A 199 1.77 -7.12 -10.85
N GLU A 200 1.34 -5.85 -10.88
CA GLU A 200 0.45 -5.27 -9.85
C GLU A 200 -0.89 -6.02 -9.74
N ASN A 201 -1.53 -6.31 -10.87
CA ASN A 201 -2.80 -7.04 -10.90
C ASN A 201 -2.67 -8.49 -10.41
N ARG A 202 -1.58 -9.18 -10.76
CA ARG A 202 -1.30 -10.54 -10.28
C ARG A 202 -1.06 -10.57 -8.78
N ALA A 203 -0.35 -9.60 -8.24
CA ALA A 203 -0.20 -9.46 -6.79
C ALA A 203 -1.56 -9.27 -6.10
N ALA A 204 -2.41 -8.39 -6.65
CA ALA A 204 -3.78 -8.21 -6.15
C ALA A 204 -4.61 -9.51 -6.21
N CYS A 205 -4.58 -10.25 -7.33
CA CYS A 205 -5.27 -11.53 -7.44
C CYS A 205 -4.80 -12.54 -6.37
N ARG A 206 -3.48 -12.65 -6.17
CA ARG A 206 -2.91 -13.58 -5.19
C ARG A 206 -3.33 -13.18 -3.76
N GLN A 207 -3.19 -11.91 -3.41
CA GLN A 207 -3.62 -11.38 -2.11
C GLN A 207 -5.10 -11.64 -1.84
N LEU A 208 -5.96 -11.36 -2.82
CA LEU A 208 -7.40 -11.57 -2.71
C LEU A 208 -7.76 -13.04 -2.49
N ARG A 209 -7.15 -13.96 -3.25
CA ARG A 209 -7.36 -15.41 -3.09
C ARG A 209 -6.92 -15.90 -1.71
N LEU A 210 -5.76 -15.47 -1.23
CA LEU A 210 -5.28 -15.84 0.10
C LEU A 210 -6.17 -15.27 1.20
N TRP A 211 -6.62 -14.02 1.06
CA TRP A 211 -7.57 -13.42 1.98
C TRP A 211 -8.91 -14.16 2.01
N GLN A 212 -9.43 -14.56 0.84
CA GLN A 212 -10.64 -15.37 0.75
C GLN A 212 -10.50 -16.70 1.49
N ALA A 213 -9.38 -17.39 1.30
CA ALA A 213 -9.10 -18.67 1.94
C ALA A 213 -8.95 -18.53 3.46
N ASP A 214 -8.22 -17.51 3.92
CA ASP A 214 -8.03 -17.20 5.35
C ASP A 214 -9.34 -16.88 6.07
N ARG A 215 -10.23 -16.10 5.43
CA ARG A 215 -11.50 -15.66 6.03
C ARG A 215 -12.69 -16.59 5.74
N GLY A 216 -12.52 -17.56 4.85
CA GLY A 216 -13.59 -18.46 4.43
C GLY A 216 -14.73 -17.75 3.69
N PHE A 217 -14.45 -16.70 2.92
CA PHE A 217 -15.48 -16.00 2.17
C PHE A 217 -15.95 -16.81 0.96
N ALA A 218 -17.26 -16.93 0.79
CA ALA A 218 -17.85 -17.60 -0.36
C ALA A 218 -17.56 -16.85 -1.67
N GLU A 219 -17.68 -15.52 -1.64
CA GLU A 219 -17.39 -14.63 -2.78
C GLU A 219 -16.62 -13.40 -2.29
N LEU A 220 -15.79 -12.86 -3.19
CA LEU A 220 -15.08 -11.60 -2.95
C LEU A 220 -15.80 -10.45 -3.65
N PRO A 221 -15.79 -9.23 -3.06
CA PRO A 221 -16.23 -8.05 -3.78
C PRO A 221 -15.35 -7.81 -5.02
N PRO A 222 -15.88 -7.13 -6.06
CA PRO A 222 -15.09 -6.72 -7.21
C PRO A 222 -13.88 -5.89 -6.79
N PHE A 223 -12.76 -6.11 -7.49
CA PHE A 223 -11.52 -5.38 -7.30
C PHE A 223 -11.21 -4.53 -8.53
N PRO A 224 -10.72 -3.29 -8.35
CA PRO A 224 -10.36 -2.39 -9.44
C PRO A 224 -8.98 -2.75 -10.02
N PHE A 225 -8.92 -3.72 -10.94
CA PHE A 225 -7.66 -4.09 -11.61
C PHE A 225 -7.17 -2.96 -12.51
N ALA A 226 -5.87 -2.70 -12.51
CA ALA A 226 -5.25 -1.71 -13.37
C ALA A 226 -5.38 -2.05 -14.85
N CYS A 227 -5.70 -1.07 -15.69
CA CYS A 227 -5.58 -1.24 -17.14
C CYS A 227 -4.13 -1.53 -17.56
N GLU A 228 -3.93 -2.57 -18.36
CA GLU A 228 -2.63 -3.06 -18.84
C GLU A 228 -2.27 -2.50 -20.23
N CYS A 229 -2.82 -1.35 -20.64
CA CYS A 229 -2.62 -0.79 -21.99
C CYS A 229 -1.20 -0.28 -22.25
N GLY A 230 -0.39 -0.07 -21.20
CA GLY A 230 0.96 0.48 -21.32
C GLY A 230 1.03 1.98 -21.65
N ARG A 231 -0.10 2.69 -21.71
CA ARG A 231 -0.11 4.15 -21.92
C ARG A 231 0.41 4.86 -20.67
N SER A 232 1.30 5.84 -20.87
CA SER A 232 1.79 6.74 -19.82
C SER A 232 0.60 7.41 -19.13
N GLY A 233 0.64 7.52 -17.79
CA GLY A 233 -0.43 8.20 -17.06
C GLY A 233 -1.76 7.45 -16.96
N CYS A 234 -1.89 6.22 -17.49
CA CYS A 234 -3.18 5.52 -17.51
C CYS A 234 -3.65 5.14 -16.10
N ALA A 235 -4.68 5.84 -15.62
CA ALA A 235 -5.34 5.64 -14.33
C ALA A 235 -6.63 4.81 -14.40
N LEU A 236 -7.01 4.29 -15.58
CA LEU A 236 -8.23 3.51 -15.74
C LEU A 236 -8.11 2.13 -15.07
N THR A 237 -9.23 1.65 -14.53
CA THR A 237 -9.36 0.33 -13.91
C THR A 237 -10.46 -0.49 -14.59
N VAL A 238 -10.43 -1.80 -14.35
CA VAL A 238 -11.44 -2.77 -14.75
C VAL A 238 -11.89 -3.49 -13.48
N GLU A 239 -13.16 -3.34 -13.12
CA GLU A 239 -13.74 -4.03 -11.96
C GLU A 239 -13.91 -5.52 -12.27
N GLY A 240 -13.49 -6.39 -11.35
CA GLY A 240 -13.75 -7.82 -11.47
C GLY A 240 -13.23 -8.66 -10.31
N SER A 241 -13.50 -9.96 -10.34
CA SER A 241 -12.93 -10.94 -9.41
C SER A 241 -11.57 -11.48 -9.91
N PRO A 242 -10.77 -12.12 -9.04
CA PRO A 242 -9.55 -12.81 -9.47
C PRO A 242 -9.80 -13.85 -10.59
N ASP A 243 -10.93 -14.56 -10.56
CA ASP A 243 -11.27 -15.54 -11.60
C ASP A 243 -11.59 -14.86 -12.94
N GLN A 244 -12.28 -13.71 -12.91
CA GLN A 244 -12.52 -12.91 -14.12
C GLN A 244 -11.21 -12.37 -14.69
N TYR A 245 -10.28 -11.91 -13.84
CA TYR A 245 -8.95 -11.49 -14.28
C TYR A 245 -8.16 -12.64 -14.93
N ASP A 246 -8.14 -13.82 -14.31
CA ASP A 246 -7.41 -14.99 -14.82
C ASP A 246 -8.01 -15.57 -16.11
N ALA A 247 -9.31 -15.36 -16.36
CA ALA A 247 -9.92 -15.65 -17.66
C ALA A 247 -9.22 -14.90 -18.81
N HIS A 248 -8.62 -13.75 -18.53
CA HIS A 248 -7.83 -12.96 -19.47
C HIS A 248 -6.34 -13.34 -19.52
N ARG A 249 -5.86 -14.42 -18.88
CA ARG A 249 -4.40 -14.72 -18.74
C ARG A 249 -3.54 -14.62 -20.02
N ASN A 250 -4.15 -14.81 -21.20
CA ASN A 250 -3.48 -14.76 -22.50
C ASN A 250 -3.59 -13.40 -23.22
N SER A 251 -4.22 -12.40 -22.60
CA SER A 251 -4.47 -11.07 -23.17
C SER A 251 -4.38 -9.98 -22.10
N PRO A 252 -3.92 -8.76 -22.42
CA PRO A 252 -3.94 -7.69 -21.44
C PRO A 252 -5.38 -7.34 -21.04
N VAL A 253 -5.59 -7.07 -19.75
CA VAL A 253 -6.84 -6.51 -19.23
C VAL A 253 -6.89 -5.02 -19.57
N LEU A 254 -7.89 -4.62 -20.36
CA LEU A 254 -8.03 -3.25 -20.87
C LEU A 254 -9.36 -2.67 -20.40
N ALA A 255 -9.34 -1.44 -19.91
CA ALA A 255 -10.57 -0.67 -19.73
C ALA A 255 -11.23 -0.43 -21.08
N ASP A 256 -12.56 -0.29 -21.10
CA ASP A 256 -13.36 -0.19 -22.33
C ASP A 256 -12.86 0.90 -23.27
N ALA A 257 -12.46 2.05 -22.72
CA ALA A 257 -11.88 3.17 -23.48
C ALA A 257 -10.59 2.80 -24.25
N HIS A 258 -9.93 1.69 -23.91
CA HIS A 258 -8.70 1.21 -24.53
C HIS A 258 -8.86 -0.13 -25.26
N ALA A 259 -10.02 -0.79 -25.18
CA ALA A 259 -10.26 -2.10 -25.80
C ALA A 259 -10.25 -2.04 -27.34
N GLY A 260 -10.59 -0.89 -27.94
CA GLY A 260 -10.74 -0.71 -29.40
C GLY A 260 -9.53 -0.15 -30.17
N HIS A 261 -8.37 0.03 -29.52
CA HIS A 261 -7.17 0.66 -30.13
C HIS A 261 -6.00 -0.32 -30.37
N ARG A 262 -6.29 -1.60 -30.63
CA ARG A 262 -5.25 -2.59 -30.94
C ARG A 262 -4.83 -2.54 -32.41
#